data_AF-A0A5K0WRU8-F1
#
_entry.id   AF-A0A5K0WRU8-F1
#
_cell.length_a   1.000
_cell.length_b   1.000
_cell.length_c   1.000
_cell.angle_alpha   90.00
_cell.angle_beta   90.00
_cell.angle_gamma   90.00
#
_symmetry.space_group_name_H-M   'P 1'
#
loop_
_entity.id
_entity.type
_entity.pdbx_description
1 polymer ?
#
loop_
_entity_poly.entity_id
_entity_poly.type
_entity_poly.pdbx_seq_one_letter_code
_entity_poly.pdbx_strand_id
1 'polypeptide(L)'
;QRMLPFSSLEEAAASLGRPLTHAETLWFRYSATMPDYFIYFIIFFLFFWFMVLCSLPLALIEAMSPKLVNKFKVQPNVRIPFSRVLQCYKDVFIIQLIAITPIESIFIPFFK
;
A
#
# COMPACT_ATOMS: atom_id res chain seq x y z
N GLN A 1 8.06 1.07 -21.54
CA GLN A 1 9.14 1.72 -20.77
C GLN A 1 9.28 0.88 -19.52
N ARG A 2 10.42 0.21 -19.32
CA ARG A 2 10.60 -0.74 -18.21
C ARG A 2 10.47 0.00 -16.87
N MET A 3 9.82 -0.61 -15.90
CA MET A 3 9.54 0.02 -14.60
C MET A 3 10.81 0.47 -13.85
N LEU A 4 11.95 -0.18 -14.13
CA LEU A 4 13.27 0.26 -13.68
C LEU A 4 14.13 0.66 -14.89
N PRO A 5 14.70 1.88 -14.91
CA PRO A 5 15.52 2.35 -16.02
C PRO A 5 16.98 1.87 -15.97
N PHE A 6 17.35 1.02 -15.00
CA PHE A 6 18.73 0.58 -14.80
C PHE A 6 18.96 -0.82 -15.34
N SER A 7 20.13 -1.03 -15.94
CA SER A 7 20.56 -2.31 -16.52
C SER A 7 21.30 -3.20 -15.51
N SER A 8 21.89 -2.61 -14.46
CA SER A 8 22.60 -3.35 -13.42
C SER A 8 22.40 -2.77 -12.01
N LEU A 9 22.73 -3.59 -11.00
CA LEU A 9 22.74 -3.15 -9.60
C LEU A 9 23.79 -2.05 -9.35
N GLU A 10 24.89 -2.07 -10.10
CA GLU A 10 25.96 -1.08 -10.00
C GLU A 10 25.51 0.29 -10.52
N GLU A 11 24.78 0.30 -11.64
CA GLU A 11 24.19 1.52 -12.20
C GLU A 11 23.16 2.11 -11.24
N ALA A 12 22.32 1.26 -10.64
CA ALA A 12 21.36 1.68 -9.62
C ALA A 12 22.06 2.26 -8.37
N ALA A 13 23.15 1.62 -7.90
CA ALA A 13 23.93 2.09 -6.77
C ALA A 13 24.64 3.42 -7.06
N ALA A 14 25.21 3.55 -8.27
CA ALA A 14 25.85 4.77 -8.74
C ALA A 14 24.86 5.94 -8.81
N SER A 15 23.63 5.69 -9.30
CA SER A 15 22.58 6.70 -9.33
C SER A 15 22.11 7.12 -7.93
N LEU A 16 22.13 6.21 -6.95
CA LEU A 16 21.76 6.50 -5.56
C LEU A 16 22.89 7.14 -4.75
N GLY A 17 24.14 7.10 -5.24
CA GLY A 17 25.33 7.53 -4.49
C GLY A 17 25.63 6.68 -3.25
N ARG A 18 24.99 5.51 -3.11
CA ARG A 18 25.12 4.59 -1.98
C ARG A 18 24.89 3.14 -2.43
N PRO A 19 25.41 2.13 -1.69
CA PRO A 19 25.05 0.75 -1.95
C PRO A 19 23.55 0.51 -1.73
N LEU A 20 22.99 -0.44 -2.49
CA LEU A 20 21.62 -0.90 -2.28
C LEU A 20 21.54 -1.75 -1.00
N THR A 21 20.44 -1.60 -0.29
CA THR A 21 20.07 -2.48 0.83
C THR A 21 19.70 -3.88 0.31
N HIS A 22 19.62 -4.86 1.21
CA HIS A 22 19.21 -6.22 0.85
C HIS A 22 17.80 -6.26 0.24
N ALA A 23 16.85 -5.49 0.78
CA ALA A 23 15.49 -5.42 0.27
C ALA A 23 15.44 -4.81 -1.14
N GLU A 24 16.18 -3.71 -1.37
CA GLU A 24 16.27 -3.06 -2.69
C GLU A 24 16.91 -3.99 -3.73
N THR A 25 17.95 -4.73 -3.34
CA THR A 25 18.62 -5.70 -4.21
C THR A 25 17.68 -6.85 -4.59
N LEU A 26 16.90 -7.35 -3.62
CA LEU A 26 15.90 -8.39 -3.85
C LEU A 26 14.80 -7.90 -4.78
N TRP A 27 14.28 -6.69 -4.54
CA TRP A 27 13.27 -6.06 -5.39
C TRP A 27 13.77 -5.86 -6.82
N PHE A 28 15.00 -5.38 -7.00
CA PHE A 28 15.62 -5.19 -8.30
C PHE A 28 15.71 -6.49 -9.10
N ARG A 29 16.22 -7.56 -8.46
CA ARG A 29 16.33 -8.88 -9.11
C ARG A 29 14.97 -9.46 -9.49
N TYR A 30 13.99 -9.30 -8.62
CA TYR A 30 12.62 -9.77 -8.88
C TYR A 30 11.98 -9.02 -10.05
N SER A 31 11.94 -7.69 -9.97
CA SER A 31 11.35 -6.82 -10.99
C SER A 31 12.04 -6.92 -12.35
N ALA A 32 13.35 -7.17 -12.41
CA ALA A 32 14.07 -7.37 -13.66
C ALA A 32 13.58 -8.59 -14.47
N THR A 33 12.97 -9.59 -13.81
CA THR A 33 12.48 -10.82 -14.45
C THR A 33 10.99 -10.80 -14.77
N MET A 34 10.25 -9.82 -14.26
CA MET A 34 8.79 -9.78 -14.35
C MET A 34 8.31 -8.77 -15.39
N PRO A 35 7.18 -9.02 -16.07
CA PRO A 35 6.52 -8.01 -16.89
C PRO A 35 6.05 -6.81 -16.05
N ASP A 36 6.09 -5.60 -16.63
CA ASP A 36 5.73 -4.35 -15.96
C ASP A 36 4.31 -4.39 -15.36
N TYR A 37 3.34 -5.00 -16.05
CA TYR A 37 1.95 -5.13 -15.55
C TYR A 37 1.86 -5.94 -14.26
N PHE A 38 2.72 -6.96 -14.10
CA PHE A 38 2.70 -7.84 -12.95
C PHE A 38 3.32 -7.16 -11.73
N ILE A 39 4.41 -6.41 -11.94
CA ILE A 39 5.03 -5.59 -10.89
C ILE A 39 4.03 -4.55 -10.39
N TYR A 40 3.30 -3.92 -11.31
CA TYR A 40 2.27 -2.97 -10.95
C TYR A 40 1.18 -3.56 -10.05
N PHE A 41 0.66 -4.75 -10.44
CA PHE A 41 -0.32 -5.46 -9.64
C PHE A 41 0.20 -5.77 -8.22
N ILE A 42 1.47 -6.15 -8.11
CA ILE A 42 2.13 -6.42 -6.81
C ILE A 42 2.25 -5.15 -5.98
N ILE A 43 2.68 -4.03 -6.56
CA ILE A 43 2.78 -2.75 -5.83
C ILE A 43 1.41 -2.30 -5.35
N PHE A 44 0.38 -2.40 -6.21
CA PHE A 44 -0.99 -2.09 -5.84
C PHE A 44 -1.45 -2.95 -4.65
N PHE A 45 -1.18 -4.24 -4.68
CA PHE A 45 -1.54 -5.16 -3.59
C PHE A 45 -0.77 -4.84 -2.31
N LEU A 46 0.54 -4.57 -2.39
CA LEU A 46 1.36 -4.18 -1.23
C LEU A 46 0.87 -2.87 -0.61
N PHE A 47 0.56 -1.87 -1.43
CA PHE A 47 0.00 -0.61 -0.96
C PHE A 47 -1.35 -0.78 -0.29
N PHE A 48 -2.23 -1.60 -0.89
CA PHE A 48 -3.52 -1.94 -0.31
C PHE A 48 -3.37 -2.61 1.06
N TRP A 49 -2.52 -3.64 1.16
CA TRP A 49 -2.26 -4.30 2.44
C TRP A 49 -1.66 -3.35 3.46
N PHE A 50 -0.72 -2.49 3.06
CA PHE A 50 -0.15 -1.50 3.96
C PHE A 50 -1.23 -0.57 4.52
N MET A 51 -2.13 -0.05 3.67
CA MET A 51 -3.23 0.80 4.12
C MET A 51 -4.18 0.10 5.10
N VAL A 52 -4.53 -1.15 4.82
CA VAL A 52 -5.38 -1.96 5.71
C VAL A 52 -4.65 -2.26 7.02
N LEU A 53 -3.39 -2.71 6.96
CA LEU A 53 -2.60 -3.08 8.13
C LEU A 53 -2.24 -1.88 9.01
N CYS A 54 -2.07 -0.69 8.45
CA CYS A 54 -1.81 0.52 9.25
C CYS A 54 -3.05 0.99 10.00
N SER A 55 -4.24 0.83 9.41
CA SER A 55 -5.49 1.27 10.03
C SER A 55 -6.09 0.23 10.99
N LEU A 56 -5.85 -1.07 10.75
CA LEU A 56 -6.44 -2.17 11.51
C LEU A 56 -6.11 -2.18 13.00
N PRO A 57 -4.86 -1.95 13.45
CA PRO A 57 -4.53 -1.92 14.87
C PRO A 57 -5.36 -0.90 15.65
N LEU A 58 -5.57 0.30 15.09
CA LEU A 58 -6.36 1.33 15.76
C LEU A 58 -7.83 0.89 15.89
N ALA A 59 -8.39 0.29 14.84
CA ALA A 59 -9.75 -0.25 14.87
C ALA A 59 -9.91 -1.39 15.90
N LEU A 60 -8.91 -2.27 16.00
CA LEU A 60 -8.90 -3.37 16.97
C LEU A 60 -8.76 -2.86 18.41
N ILE A 61 -7.88 -1.89 18.66
CA ILE A 61 -7.72 -1.28 19.99
C ILE A 61 -9.01 -0.57 20.41
N GLU A 62 -9.67 0.14 19.49
CA GLU A 62 -10.97 0.77 19.78
C GLU A 62 -12.06 -0.27 20.11
N ALA A 63 -12.07 -1.41 19.42
CA ALA A 63 -13.02 -2.49 19.67
C ALA A 63 -12.77 -3.21 21.01
N MET A 64 -11.52 -3.51 21.33
CA MET A 64 -11.14 -4.28 22.53
C MET A 64 -11.08 -3.43 23.79
N SER A 65 -10.66 -2.16 23.68
CA SER A 65 -10.36 -1.30 24.83
C SER A 65 -10.63 0.17 24.49
N PRO A 66 -11.91 0.56 24.32
CA PRO A 66 -12.28 1.92 23.93
C PRO A 66 -11.82 2.99 24.93
N LYS A 67 -11.62 2.62 26.21
CA LYS A 67 -11.09 3.52 27.25
C LYS A 67 -9.66 4.00 26.95
N LEU A 68 -8.84 3.16 26.30
CA LEU A 68 -7.44 3.47 25.97
C LEU A 68 -7.37 4.55 24.88
N VAL A 69 -8.28 4.47 23.91
CA VAL A 69 -8.33 5.38 22.75
C VAL A 69 -9.12 6.65 23.06
N ASN A 70 -10.04 6.62 24.03
CA ASN A 70 -10.90 7.76 24.38
C ASN A 70 -10.13 9.04 24.73
N LYS A 71 -8.92 8.93 25.31
CA LYS A 71 -8.08 10.11 25.60
C LYS A 71 -7.56 10.80 24.32
N PHE A 72 -7.38 10.05 23.24
CA PHE A 72 -6.86 10.53 21.97
C PHE A 72 -7.97 10.92 20.98
N LYS A 73 -9.23 10.61 21.30
CA LYS A 73 -10.37 10.99 20.47
C LYS A 73 -10.68 12.48 20.60
N VAL A 74 -10.84 13.14 19.46
CA VAL A 74 -11.39 14.50 19.38
C VAL A 74 -12.82 14.55 19.94
N GLN A 75 -13.59 13.46 19.80
CA GLN A 75 -14.97 13.35 20.28
C GLN A 75 -15.16 12.09 21.14
N PRO A 76 -14.82 12.13 22.45
CA PRO A 76 -14.80 10.96 23.33
C PRO A 76 -16.19 10.41 23.70
N ASN A 77 -17.24 11.23 23.54
CA ASN A 77 -18.62 10.84 23.86
C ASN A 77 -19.31 10.07 22.73
N VAL A 78 -18.72 10.05 21.53
CA VAL A 78 -19.27 9.33 20.38
C VAL A 78 -18.75 7.90 20.38
N ARG A 79 -19.68 6.95 20.54
CA ARG A 79 -19.40 5.51 20.41
C ARG A 79 -19.79 5.05 19.02
N ILE A 80 -18.81 4.59 18.25
CA ILE A 80 -19.04 3.98 16.94
C ILE A 80 -19.14 2.47 17.14
N PRO A 81 -20.22 1.81 16.71
CA PRO A 81 -20.31 0.36 16.80
C PRO A 81 -19.32 -0.30 15.84
N PHE A 82 -18.77 -1.46 16.22
CA PHE A 82 -17.78 -2.19 15.42
C PHE A 82 -18.30 -2.51 14.00
N SER A 83 -19.61 -2.75 13.84
CA SER A 83 -20.24 -2.96 12.53
C SER A 83 -20.03 -1.79 11.57
N ARG A 84 -20.03 -0.55 12.07
CA ARG A 84 -19.79 0.66 11.25
C ARG A 84 -18.32 0.81 10.89
N VAL A 85 -17.42 0.37 11.76
CA VAL A 85 -15.98 0.30 11.45
C VAL A 85 -15.75 -0.71 10.34
N LEU A 86 -16.29 -1.93 10.45
CA LEU A 86 -16.18 -2.96 9.41
C LEU A 86 -16.80 -2.51 8.09
N GLN A 87 -17.94 -1.81 8.14
CA GLN A 87 -18.55 -1.20 6.97
C GLN A 87 -17.61 -0.17 6.32
N CYS A 88 -16.95 0.69 7.10
CA CYS A 88 -15.97 1.64 6.58
C CYS A 88 -14.81 0.93 5.86
N TYR A 89 -14.26 -0.15 6.42
CA TYR A 89 -13.22 -0.95 5.73
C TYR A 89 -13.72 -1.51 4.40
N LYS A 90 -14.95 -2.04 4.39
CA LYS A 90 -15.57 -2.56 3.17
C LYS A 90 -15.78 -1.45 2.13
N ASP A 91 -16.24 -0.28 2.55
CA ASP A 91 -16.48 0.85 1.65
C ASP A 91 -15.16 1.37 1.08
N VAL A 92 -14.10 1.49 1.88
CA VAL A 92 -12.74 1.84 1.42
C VAL A 92 -12.22 0.80 0.42
N PHE A 93 -12.41 -0.49 0.69
CA PHE A 93 -12.04 -1.55 -0.24
C PHE A 93 -12.76 -1.43 -1.59
N ILE A 94 -14.07 -1.16 -1.56
CA ILE A 94 -14.89 -0.96 -2.75
C ILE A 94 -14.42 0.27 -3.53
N ILE A 95 -14.17 1.40 -2.84
CA ILE A 95 -13.67 2.64 -3.46
C ILE A 95 -12.30 2.40 -4.10
N GLN A 96 -11.40 1.68 -3.42
CA GLN A 96 -10.10 1.32 -3.96
C GLN A 96 -10.22 0.49 -5.25
N LEU A 97 -11.13 -0.49 -5.29
CA LEU A 97 -11.37 -1.31 -6.48
C LEU A 97 -12.05 -0.54 -7.62
N ILE A 98 -13.08 0.25 -7.33
CA ILE A 98 -13.93 0.85 -8.36
C ILE A 98 -13.37 2.19 -8.85
N ALA A 99 -12.81 3.02 -7.95
CA ALA A 99 -12.34 4.36 -8.31
C ALA A 99 -10.82 4.39 -8.52
N ILE A 100 -10.05 3.88 -7.55
CA ILE A 100 -8.60 4.00 -7.60
C ILE A 100 -8.01 3.09 -8.67
N THR A 101 -8.43 1.82 -8.75
CA THR A 101 -7.87 0.86 -9.73
C THR A 101 -7.99 1.32 -11.20
N PRO A 102 -9.13 1.89 -11.67
CA PRO A 102 -9.18 2.44 -13.03
C PRO A 102 -8.30 3.66 -13.23
N ILE A 103 -8.22 4.57 -12.25
CA ILE A 103 -7.35 5.76 -12.29
C ILE A 103 -5.89 5.31 -12.44
N GLU A 104 -5.49 4.41 -11.56
CA GLU A 104 -4.20 3.72 -11.56
C GLU A 104 -3.91 3.04 -12.91
N SER A 105 -4.91 2.37 -13.50
CA SER A 105 -4.77 1.72 -14.82
C SER A 105 -4.55 2.69 -15.98
N ILE A 106 -4.95 3.97 -15.86
CA ILE A 106 -4.64 5.01 -16.86
C ILE A 106 -3.15 5.38 -16.82
N PHE A 107 -2.53 5.34 -15.64
CA PHE A 107 -1.10 5.60 -15.47
C PHE A 107 -0.22 4.40 -15.83
N ILE A 108 -0.79 3.19 -15.86
CA ILE A 108 -0.10 2.02 -16.40
C ILE A 108 -0.12 2.11 -17.92
N PRO A 109 1.04 2.00 -18.59
CA PRO A 109 1.09 1.85 -20.03
C PRO A 109 0.66 0.42 -20.39
N PHE A 110 -0.64 0.11 -20.32
CA PHE A 110 -1.21 -1.17 -20.77
C PHE A 110 -1.08 -1.35 -22.29
N PHE A 111 -0.83 -0.27 -23.05
CA PHE A 111 -0.69 -0.25 -24.50
C PHE A 111 0.60 0.46 -24.95
N LYS A 112 1.76 -0.04 -24.53
CA LYS A 112 3.02 0.27 -25.21
C LYS A 112 4.01 -0.88 -25.16
#